data_AF-A0A7S2C1V5-F1
#
_entry.id   AF-A0A7S2C1V5-F1
#
_cell.length_a   1.000
_cell.length_b   1.000
_cell.length_c   1.000
_cell.angle_alpha   90.00
_cell.angle_beta   90.00
_cell.angle_gamma   90.00
#
_symmetry.space_group_name_H-M   'P 1'
#
loop_
_entity.id
_entity.type
_entity.pdbx_description
1 polymer ?
#
loop_
_entity_poly.entity_id
_entity_poly.type
_entity_poly.pdbx_seq_one_letter_code
_entity_poly.pdbx_strand_id
1 'polypeptide(L)'
;FPDFPCAARASSCGPGSSPSKRLPAPLGHKVHSNRFRIRKQSQALVSSDTITMSALSTPSFMEKSSMSSAVDTSGKLNTTMIQKELADSLKEDRNYHNTDEAKKKYITKCATYDEFRHMVASADQKRVSRAEMETLGKTTKGWEQKTKLTTGAKKSARAKRQQTKGSKKLSQEFPTTPPATSMQFERDWRRHCKELGAQLRYLRLCGSETVLAVFKTEIDAALLGKLLAALAGRAAELRAGGATEGGRDWAAAEVRAGAEAEAGAGAAEEEASAAEAARLEEPLFLLSILRALPQTGRFSLNVNFLEDKDKASVATVVEWLGELGVEDAGALEATRALYFK
;
A
#
# COMPACT_ATOMS: atom_id res chain seq x y z
N PHE A 1 80.79 -13.57 28.58
CA PHE A 1 81.76 -12.99 27.63
C PHE A 1 80.99 -12.47 26.42
N PRO A 2 81.38 -11.30 25.87
CA PRO A 2 80.47 -10.15 25.99
C PRO A 2 80.40 -9.25 24.73
N ASP A 3 79.68 -8.14 24.90
CA ASP A 3 79.87 -6.82 24.28
C ASP A 3 79.52 -6.51 22.80
N PHE A 4 78.94 -5.31 22.69
CA PHE A 4 78.84 -4.35 21.58
C PHE A 4 80.23 -4.03 20.92
N PRO A 5 80.39 -3.22 19.82
CA PRO A 5 79.55 -2.08 19.41
C PRO A 5 79.51 -1.65 17.90
N CYS A 6 78.84 -0.51 17.66
CA CYS A 6 79.12 0.60 16.71
C CYS A 6 79.84 0.41 15.35
N ALA A 7 79.19 0.88 14.27
CA ALA A 7 79.57 2.08 13.47
C ALA A 7 78.40 2.44 12.51
N ALA A 8 77.91 3.67 12.28
CA ALA A 8 78.35 5.07 12.45
C ALA A 8 79.07 5.72 11.24
N ARG A 9 78.30 6.43 10.38
CA ARG A 9 78.51 7.77 9.73
C ARG A 9 77.62 7.89 8.47
N ALA A 10 76.82 8.96 8.26
CA ALA A 10 77.15 10.38 7.95
C ALA A 10 77.86 10.51 6.58
N SER A 11 77.60 11.43 5.64
CA SER A 11 77.06 12.82 5.63
C SER A 11 76.69 13.21 4.16
N SER A 12 76.09 14.35 3.75
CA SER A 12 75.34 15.47 4.39
C SER A 12 74.78 16.43 3.28
N CYS A 13 74.16 17.56 3.69
CA CYS A 13 73.82 18.78 2.92
C CYS A 13 72.54 18.70 2.05
N GLY A 14 71.53 19.61 2.07
CA GLY A 14 71.39 20.96 2.66
C GLY A 14 71.65 22.08 1.62
N PRO A 15 71.14 23.34 1.77
CA PRO A 15 69.88 23.81 2.38
C PRO A 15 69.17 24.94 1.56
N GLY A 16 68.07 25.51 2.09
CA GLY A 16 67.46 26.79 1.64
C GLY A 16 66.11 26.66 0.89
N SER A 17 65.18 27.62 0.93
CA SER A 17 65.14 28.93 1.61
C SER A 17 63.69 29.37 1.88
N SER A 18 63.45 30.13 2.96
CA SER A 18 62.21 30.90 3.22
C SER A 18 62.52 32.39 3.06
N PRO A 19 61.60 33.26 2.58
CA PRO A 19 60.77 34.00 3.55
C PRO A 19 59.40 34.57 3.08
N SER A 20 58.39 34.39 3.94
CA SER A 20 57.58 35.47 4.58
C SER A 20 56.65 36.44 3.79
N LYS A 21 55.52 36.75 4.46
CA LYS A 21 54.56 37.90 4.30
C LYS A 21 53.59 37.89 3.10
N ARG A 22 52.29 37.77 3.38
CA ARG A 22 51.36 38.91 3.65
C ARG A 22 49.94 38.43 3.98
N LEU A 23 49.31 39.08 4.98
CA LEU A 23 47.86 39.03 5.23
C LEU A 23 47.11 39.92 4.22
N PRO A 24 45.95 39.50 3.70
CA PRO A 24 44.91 40.40 3.20
C PRO A 24 43.82 40.65 4.27
N ALA A 25 43.31 41.88 4.31
CA ALA A 25 42.31 42.35 5.27
C ALA A 25 40.87 41.88 4.91
N PRO A 26 39.89 41.92 5.84
CA PRO A 26 38.54 41.44 5.59
C PRO A 26 37.74 42.40 4.68
N LEU A 27 37.26 41.90 3.54
CA LEU A 27 36.29 42.61 2.70
C LEU A 27 34.87 42.39 3.24
N GLY A 28 34.29 43.43 3.85
CA GLY A 28 32.91 43.39 4.34
C GLY A 28 31.89 43.45 3.19
N HIS A 29 30.94 42.51 3.15
CA HIS A 29 29.80 42.57 2.24
C HIS A 29 28.45 42.40 2.96
N LYS A 30 27.81 43.57 3.16
CA LYS A 30 26.37 43.83 3.02
C LYS A 30 25.40 42.85 3.68
N VAL A 31 25.09 43.17 4.95
CA VAL A 31 23.80 42.85 5.58
C VAL A 31 22.65 43.30 4.68
N HIS A 32 21.87 42.36 4.15
CA HIS A 32 20.60 42.65 3.50
C HIS A 32 19.51 42.80 4.56
N SER A 33 19.35 44.02 5.07
CA SER A 33 18.22 44.39 5.92
C SER A 33 16.93 44.38 5.10
N ASN A 34 16.18 43.26 5.16
CA ASN A 34 14.81 43.20 4.64
C ASN A 34 13.90 44.10 5.49
N ARG A 35 13.82 45.36 5.07
CA ARG A 35 12.97 46.41 5.65
C ARG A 35 11.50 46.04 5.41
N PHE A 36 10.86 45.41 6.40
CA PHE A 36 9.41 45.17 6.35
C PHE A 36 8.67 46.50 6.22
N ARG A 37 8.08 46.71 5.04
CA ARG A 37 7.44 47.97 4.67
C ARG A 37 6.00 47.95 5.16
N ILE A 38 5.77 48.42 6.38
CA ILE A 38 4.42 48.61 6.93
C ILE A 38 3.68 49.61 6.03
N ARG A 39 2.76 49.10 5.19
CA ARG A 39 1.86 49.92 4.40
C ARG A 39 0.50 49.90 5.07
N LYS A 40 0.16 50.99 5.77
CA LYS A 40 -1.23 51.26 6.19
C LYS A 40 -2.11 51.28 4.94
N GLN A 41 -3.17 50.49 4.95
CA GLN A 41 -4.41 50.84 4.27
C GLN A 41 -5.54 50.79 5.29
N SER A 42 -6.26 51.91 5.41
CA SER A 42 -7.36 52.12 6.33
C SER A 42 -8.54 52.63 5.50
N GLN A 43 -9.62 51.83 5.45
CA GLN A 43 -11.00 52.09 5.00
C GLN A 43 -11.68 50.72 5.11
N ALA A 44 -12.69 50.42 5.95
CA ALA A 44 -13.84 51.20 6.44
C ALA A 44 -14.71 51.69 5.27
N LEU A 45 -15.86 51.08 4.97
CA LEU A 45 -17.06 51.14 5.82
C LEU A 45 -18.18 50.14 5.39
N VAL A 46 -19.09 49.85 6.34
CA VAL A 46 -20.44 49.22 6.25
C VAL A 46 -20.75 48.09 5.25
N SER A 47 -21.17 46.95 5.80
CA SER A 47 -22.57 46.52 5.71
C SER A 47 -22.97 45.81 7.00
N SER A 48 -24.20 46.06 7.48
CA SER A 48 -24.75 45.50 8.71
C SER A 48 -25.57 44.25 8.39
N ASP A 49 -25.32 43.13 9.08
CA ASP A 49 -26.34 42.09 9.21
C ASP A 49 -26.22 41.28 10.53
N THR A 50 -27.12 41.64 11.43
CA THR A 50 -28.03 40.76 12.18
C THR A 50 -27.57 39.33 12.53
N ILE A 51 -27.09 39.17 13.76
CA ILE A 51 -27.41 38.10 14.73
C ILE A 51 -27.67 36.68 14.15
N THR A 52 -26.68 35.79 14.28
CA THR A 52 -26.89 34.40 14.77
C THR A 52 -25.62 33.90 15.47
N MET A 53 -25.55 34.06 16.80
CA MET A 53 -24.53 33.42 17.64
C MET A 53 -24.87 31.93 17.81
N SER A 54 -24.46 31.10 16.85
CA SER A 54 -24.67 29.65 16.88
C SER A 54 -23.39 28.87 17.20
N ALA A 55 -23.40 28.19 18.35
CA ALA A 55 -22.51 27.10 18.72
C ALA A 55 -20.99 27.33 18.56
N LEU A 56 -20.38 27.95 19.58
CA LEU A 56 -19.05 27.52 20.01
C LEU A 56 -19.13 26.03 20.36
N SER A 57 -18.65 25.17 19.46
CA SER A 57 -18.47 23.74 19.72
C SER A 57 -17.36 23.58 20.76
N THR A 58 -17.76 23.59 22.03
CA THR A 58 -16.93 23.08 23.12
C THR A 58 -16.55 21.64 22.77
N PRO A 59 -15.26 21.25 22.92
CA PRO A 59 -14.96 19.83 22.95
C PRO A 59 -15.70 19.24 24.15
N SER A 60 -16.71 18.42 23.88
CA SER A 60 -17.46 17.66 24.89
C SER A 60 -16.49 16.73 25.62
N PHE A 61 -15.95 17.26 26.70
CA PHE A 61 -15.23 16.56 27.75
C PHE A 61 -16.22 16.46 28.92
N MET A 62 -16.35 15.26 29.50
CA MET A 62 -17.36 14.89 30.50
C MET A 62 -18.78 14.56 29.98
N GLU A 63 -18.92 13.79 28.90
CA GLU A 63 -20.20 13.09 28.64
C GLU A 63 -20.01 11.64 28.15
N LYS A 64 -19.40 10.83 29.02
CA LYS A 64 -19.44 9.34 28.95
C LYS A 64 -19.10 8.61 30.26
N SER A 65 -19.16 9.29 31.42
CA SER A 65 -19.32 8.58 32.69
C SER A 65 -20.77 8.15 32.85
N SER A 66 -21.10 7.00 32.27
CA SER A 66 -22.21 6.20 32.78
C SER A 66 -21.91 5.91 34.25
N MET A 67 -22.69 6.49 35.16
CA MET A 67 -22.56 6.23 36.60
C MET A 67 -23.03 4.80 36.90
N SER A 68 -22.20 3.81 36.59
CA SER A 68 -22.28 2.51 37.25
C SER A 68 -22.05 2.75 38.74
N SER A 69 -23.02 2.44 39.58
CA SER A 69 -22.90 2.76 41.01
C SER A 69 -21.73 1.97 41.62
N ALA A 70 -20.86 2.67 42.36
CA ALA A 70 -19.77 2.06 43.12
C ALA A 70 -20.25 1.03 44.18
N VAL A 71 -21.56 1.03 44.46
CA VAL A 71 -22.27 0.09 45.31
C VAL A 71 -23.32 -0.65 44.45
N ASP A 72 -23.30 -1.98 44.48
CA ASP A 72 -24.34 -2.82 43.87
C ASP A 72 -25.70 -2.64 44.58
N THR A 73 -26.80 -3.02 43.93
CA THR A 73 -28.14 -3.10 44.55
C THR A 73 -28.20 -4.02 45.80
N SER A 74 -27.19 -4.86 45.99
CA SER A 74 -26.99 -5.69 47.19
C SER A 74 -26.21 -5.00 48.32
N GLY A 75 -25.91 -3.71 48.21
CA GLY A 75 -25.12 -2.96 49.21
C GLY A 75 -23.62 -3.27 49.20
N LYS A 76 -23.13 -4.01 48.21
CA LYS A 76 -21.73 -4.46 48.11
C LYS A 76 -20.89 -3.48 47.28
N LEU A 77 -19.69 -3.16 47.76
CA LEU A 77 -18.77 -2.25 47.07
C LEU A 77 -18.05 -2.93 45.88
N ASN A 78 -18.10 -2.29 44.72
CA ASN A 78 -17.44 -2.72 43.49
C ASN A 78 -15.94 -2.35 43.51
N THR A 79 -15.15 -3.09 44.29
CA THR A 79 -13.71 -2.82 44.48
C THR A 79 -12.90 -2.81 43.18
N THR A 80 -13.27 -3.62 42.19
CA THR A 80 -12.63 -3.65 40.87
C THR A 80 -12.90 -2.40 40.03
N MET A 81 -14.12 -1.85 40.14
CA MET A 81 -14.47 -0.57 39.51
C MET A 81 -13.70 0.58 40.16
N ILE A 82 -13.74 0.66 41.50
CA ILE A 82 -13.06 1.72 42.27
C ILE A 82 -11.53 1.69 42.00
N GLN A 83 -10.93 0.49 41.93
CA GLN A 83 -9.53 0.33 41.54
C GLN A 83 -9.23 0.81 40.12
N LYS A 84 -10.17 0.59 39.18
CA LYS A 84 -10.03 1.06 37.80
C LYS A 84 -10.14 2.58 37.72
N GLU A 85 -11.16 3.18 38.35
CA GLU A 85 -11.35 4.63 38.39
C GLU A 85 -10.14 5.33 39.02
N LEU A 86 -9.68 4.86 40.19
CA LEU A 86 -8.48 5.37 40.85
C LEU A 86 -7.24 5.25 39.94
N ALA A 87 -7.08 4.12 39.24
CA ALA A 87 -5.98 3.93 38.29
C ALA A 87 -6.10 4.80 37.03
N ASP A 88 -7.31 5.22 36.65
CA ASP A 88 -7.56 6.11 35.52
C ASP A 88 -7.36 7.59 35.91
N SER A 89 -7.85 8.04 37.07
CA SER A 89 -7.54 9.36 37.64
C SER A 89 -6.03 9.57 37.83
N LEU A 90 -5.30 8.57 38.35
CA LEU A 90 -3.83 8.64 38.47
C LEU A 90 -3.09 8.69 37.13
N LYS A 91 -3.70 8.27 36.01
CA LYS A 91 -3.13 8.47 34.67
C LYS A 91 -3.42 9.87 34.16
N GLU A 92 -4.63 10.37 34.41
CA GLU A 92 -5.04 11.72 34.04
C GLU A 92 -4.16 12.78 34.74
N ASP A 93 -3.94 12.67 36.05
CA ASP A 93 -3.04 13.54 36.82
C ASP A 93 -1.62 13.58 36.23
N ARG A 94 -1.10 12.41 35.83
CA ARG A 94 0.23 12.27 35.20
C ARG A 94 0.25 12.91 33.81
N ASN A 95 -0.78 12.71 33.00
CA ASN A 95 -0.88 13.32 31.68
C ASN A 95 -1.04 14.85 31.76
N TYR A 96 -1.80 15.34 32.75
CA TYR A 96 -1.92 16.77 33.04
C TYR A 96 -0.56 17.37 33.39
N HIS A 97 0.18 16.78 34.34
CA HIS A 97 1.53 17.23 34.69
C HIS A 97 2.49 17.18 33.51
N ASN A 98 2.55 16.07 32.77
CA ASN A 98 3.43 15.93 31.61
C ASN A 98 3.13 16.98 30.52
N THR A 99 1.86 17.25 30.24
CA THR A 99 1.47 18.25 29.23
C THR A 99 1.70 19.68 29.69
N ASP A 100 1.54 19.99 30.98
CA ASP A 100 1.86 21.29 31.55
C ASP A 100 3.37 21.55 31.60
N GLU A 101 4.18 20.57 32.02
CA GLU A 101 5.64 20.62 31.91
C GLU A 101 6.10 20.80 30.45
N ALA A 102 5.49 20.08 29.50
CA ALA A 102 5.76 20.25 28.09
C ALA A 102 5.42 21.66 27.60
N LYS A 103 4.25 22.21 27.95
CA LYS A 103 3.87 23.60 27.63
C LYS A 103 4.92 24.58 28.16
N LYS A 104 5.26 24.49 29.45
CA LYS A 104 6.28 25.34 30.11
C LYS A 104 7.67 25.21 29.48
N LYS A 105 8.04 24.01 29.02
CA LYS A 105 9.35 23.70 28.42
C LYS A 105 9.46 24.11 26.95
N TYR A 106 8.37 24.08 26.18
CA TYR A 106 8.38 24.31 24.74
C TYR A 106 7.92 25.71 24.33
N ILE A 107 7.18 26.44 25.18
CA ILE A 107 6.75 27.84 24.93
C ILE A 107 7.95 28.79 24.69
N THR A 108 9.13 28.47 25.23
CA THR A 108 10.38 29.23 25.05
C THR A 108 11.32 28.66 23.99
N LYS A 109 10.99 27.51 23.38
CA LYS A 109 11.90 26.77 22.49
C LYS A 109 11.41 26.66 21.05
N CYS A 110 10.11 26.53 20.85
CA CYS A 110 9.53 26.42 19.52
C CYS A 110 9.40 27.81 18.87
N ALA A 111 9.73 27.89 17.59
CA ALA A 111 9.64 29.15 16.84
C ALA A 111 8.24 29.39 16.24
N THR A 112 7.43 28.33 16.12
CA THR A 112 6.12 28.35 15.47
C THR A 112 5.07 27.63 16.34
N TYR A 113 3.82 28.09 16.27
CA TYR A 113 2.71 27.52 17.04
C TYR A 113 2.44 26.04 16.72
N ASP A 114 2.55 25.63 15.45
CA ASP A 114 2.33 24.23 15.06
C ASP A 114 3.40 23.29 15.64
N GLU A 115 4.66 23.74 15.66
CA GLU A 115 5.75 23.04 16.33
C GLU A 115 5.45 22.87 17.83
N PHE A 116 5.07 23.95 18.51
CA PHE A 116 4.64 23.91 19.91
C PHE A 116 3.48 22.94 20.15
N ARG A 117 2.45 22.96 19.28
CA ARG A 117 1.31 22.06 19.34
C ARG A 117 1.73 20.59 19.22
N HIS A 118 2.61 20.26 18.28
CA HIS A 118 3.13 18.90 18.10
C HIS A 118 4.02 18.44 19.28
N MET A 119 4.82 19.34 19.86
CA MET A 119 5.68 19.03 21.01
C MET A 119 4.88 18.86 22.31
N VAL A 120 3.76 19.57 22.48
CA VAL A 120 2.83 19.35 23.61
C VAL A 120 2.00 18.09 23.40
N ALA A 121 1.57 17.80 22.16
CA ALA A 121 0.81 16.60 21.82
C ALA A 121 1.62 15.28 21.92
N SER A 122 2.95 15.36 22.05
CA SER A 122 3.84 14.20 22.25
C SER A 122 4.34 14.05 23.70
N ALA A 123 3.80 14.83 24.65
CA ALA A 123 4.24 14.85 26.05
C ALA A 123 3.95 13.55 26.84
N ASP A 124 2.97 12.76 26.41
CA ASP A 124 2.60 11.47 26.99
C ASP A 124 3.46 10.29 26.48
N GLN A 125 4.26 10.53 25.44
CA GLN A 125 5.08 9.49 24.81
C GLN A 125 6.19 9.01 25.74
N LYS A 126 6.07 7.77 26.19
CA LYS A 126 7.12 7.09 26.94
C LYS A 126 8.37 6.97 26.08
N ARG A 127 9.53 7.32 26.66
CA ARG A 127 10.83 7.00 26.06
C ARG A 127 10.91 5.50 25.82
N VAL A 128 11.11 5.09 24.57
CA VAL A 128 11.32 3.69 24.19
C VAL A 128 12.50 3.15 25.00
N SER A 129 12.25 2.12 25.81
CA SER A 129 13.28 1.49 26.63
C SER A 129 14.30 0.77 25.76
N ARG A 130 15.51 0.56 26.28
CA ARG A 130 16.55 -0.20 25.58
C ARG A 130 16.08 -1.62 25.22
N ALA A 131 15.31 -2.26 26.11
CA ALA A 131 14.72 -3.58 25.86
C ALA A 131 13.68 -3.56 24.72
N GLU A 132 12.90 -2.49 24.59
CA GLU A 132 11.96 -2.30 23.47
C GLU A 132 12.74 -2.05 22.17
N MET A 133 13.78 -1.20 22.16
CA MET A 133 14.63 -1.01 20.97
C MET A 133 15.32 -2.31 20.53
N GLU A 134 15.87 -3.08 21.47
CA GLU A 134 16.44 -4.41 21.18
C GLU A 134 15.40 -5.43 20.73
N THR A 135 14.11 -5.16 20.91
CA THR A 135 13.01 -5.99 20.39
C THR A 135 12.57 -5.50 18.99
N LEU A 136 12.49 -4.20 18.76
CA LEU A 136 12.17 -3.59 17.45
C LEU A 136 13.17 -3.99 16.36
N GLY A 137 14.44 -4.17 16.70
CA GLY A 137 15.47 -4.63 15.76
C GLY A 137 15.40 -6.12 15.36
N LYS A 138 14.55 -6.93 16.02
CA LYS A 138 14.46 -8.38 15.81
C LYS A 138 13.30 -8.74 14.87
N THR A 139 13.57 -8.64 13.57
CA THR A 139 12.60 -8.91 12.47
C THR A 139 11.96 -10.32 12.50
N THR A 140 12.49 -11.25 13.28
CA THR A 140 11.92 -12.59 13.51
C THR A 140 10.68 -12.60 14.41
N LYS A 141 10.37 -11.49 15.07
CA LYS A 141 9.11 -11.28 15.80
C LYS A 141 8.36 -10.08 15.23
N GLY A 142 7.91 -10.24 13.98
CA GLY A 142 6.94 -9.32 13.39
C GLY A 142 5.71 -9.19 14.30
N TRP A 143 5.32 -7.95 14.57
CA TRP A 143 4.13 -7.48 15.29
C TRP A 143 3.22 -8.59 15.85
N GLU A 144 3.60 -9.20 16.99
CA GLU A 144 2.71 -10.08 17.75
C GLU A 144 1.56 -9.23 18.33
N GLN A 145 0.53 -9.00 17.53
CA GLN A 145 -0.74 -8.46 18.01
C GLN A 145 -1.28 -9.43 19.06
N LYS A 146 -1.24 -9.01 20.33
CA LYS A 146 -1.82 -9.76 21.45
C LYS A 146 -3.34 -9.65 21.45
N THR A 147 -3.97 -10.15 20.40
CA THR A 147 -5.41 -10.46 20.39
C THR A 147 -5.64 -11.65 21.31
N LYS A 148 -5.95 -11.35 22.57
CA LYS A 148 -6.37 -12.35 23.56
C LYS A 148 -7.77 -12.85 23.21
N LEU A 149 -7.88 -13.80 22.30
CA LEU A 149 -8.99 -14.76 22.33
C LEU A 149 -8.48 -16.13 22.79
N THR A 150 -9.20 -16.66 23.77
CA THR A 150 -8.90 -17.90 24.48
C THR A 150 -9.50 -19.09 23.75
N THR A 151 -8.70 -20.15 23.49
CA THR A 151 -9.11 -21.55 23.72
C THR A 151 -7.93 -22.51 23.53
N GLY A 152 -7.89 -23.57 24.35
CA GLY A 152 -7.41 -24.90 23.95
C GLY A 152 -5.90 -25.08 23.68
N ALA A 153 -5.14 -25.38 24.73
CA ALA A 153 -3.78 -25.90 24.56
C ALA A 153 -3.78 -27.35 23.99
N LYS A 154 -2.97 -27.62 22.97
CA LYS A 154 -2.30 -28.93 22.81
C LYS A 154 -0.85 -28.74 22.38
N LYS A 155 0.06 -29.40 23.11
CA LYS A 155 1.48 -29.52 22.77
C LYS A 155 1.62 -30.45 21.56
N SER A 156 2.46 -30.11 20.58
CA SER A 156 2.93 -31.07 19.58
C SER A 156 4.39 -30.83 19.21
N ALA A 157 5.10 -31.93 18.99
CA ALA A 157 6.55 -32.05 19.03
C ALA A 157 7.31 -31.27 17.95
N ARG A 158 8.35 -30.59 18.42
CA ARG A 158 9.71 -30.46 17.83
C ARG A 158 9.97 -31.34 16.59
N ALA A 159 9.75 -30.80 15.39
CA ALA A 159 10.34 -31.32 14.15
C ALA A 159 11.58 -30.49 13.77
N LYS A 160 12.76 -31.10 13.85
CA LYS A 160 14.07 -30.47 13.60
C LYS A 160 14.33 -30.37 12.09
N ARG A 161 13.85 -29.32 11.41
CA ARG A 161 14.16 -29.08 9.99
C ARG A 161 15.35 -28.12 9.86
N GLN A 162 16.40 -28.58 9.19
CA GLN A 162 17.70 -27.93 9.15
C GLN A 162 17.67 -26.55 8.47
N GLN A 163 18.38 -25.59 9.06
CA GLN A 163 18.77 -24.37 8.38
C GLN A 163 19.86 -24.70 7.35
N THR A 164 19.51 -24.87 6.09
CA THR A 164 20.47 -24.66 5.01
C THR A 164 20.66 -23.16 4.82
N LYS A 165 21.78 -22.63 5.33
CA LYS A 165 22.24 -21.28 4.98
C LYS A 165 22.56 -21.24 3.49
N GLY A 166 21.62 -20.75 2.70
CA GLY A 166 21.83 -20.35 1.33
C GLY A 166 21.20 -18.98 1.15
N SER A 167 21.99 -17.98 0.77
CA SER A 167 21.49 -16.66 0.39
C SER A 167 20.72 -16.77 -0.92
N LYS A 168 19.48 -17.26 -0.84
CA LYS A 168 18.56 -17.25 -1.98
C LYS A 168 18.34 -15.80 -2.39
N LYS A 169 19.00 -15.38 -3.48
CA LYS A 169 18.37 -14.44 -4.43
C LYS A 169 16.92 -14.90 -4.55
N LEU A 170 15.96 -13.99 -4.32
CA LEU A 170 14.57 -14.30 -4.60
C LEU A 170 14.48 -14.57 -6.11
N SER A 171 14.45 -15.85 -6.48
CA SER A 171 13.81 -16.29 -7.71
C SER A 171 12.38 -15.76 -7.62
N GLN A 172 12.00 -14.85 -8.51
CA GLN A 172 10.63 -14.39 -8.64
C GLN A 172 9.81 -15.49 -9.34
N GLU A 173 9.69 -16.63 -8.68
CA GLU A 173 8.84 -17.75 -9.11
C GLU A 173 7.41 -17.22 -9.31
N PHE A 174 6.86 -17.44 -10.51
CA PHE A 174 5.53 -17.00 -10.85
C PHE A 174 4.51 -17.74 -9.96
N PRO A 175 3.51 -17.05 -9.38
CA PRO A 175 2.55 -17.68 -8.49
C PRO A 175 1.79 -18.80 -9.22
N THR A 176 1.85 -20.02 -8.68
CA THR A 176 1.16 -21.21 -9.22
C THR A 176 -0.21 -21.43 -8.57
N THR A 177 -0.52 -20.71 -7.49
CA THR A 177 -1.79 -20.80 -6.77
C THR A 177 -2.58 -19.50 -6.90
N PRO A 178 -3.92 -19.56 -7.01
CA PRO A 178 -4.76 -18.37 -7.03
C PRO A 178 -4.62 -17.57 -5.72
N PRO A 179 -4.74 -16.22 -5.77
CA PRO A 179 -4.64 -15.38 -4.59
C PRO A 179 -5.87 -15.51 -3.69
N ALA A 180 -5.65 -15.63 -2.38
CA ALA A 180 -6.74 -15.76 -1.41
C ALA A 180 -7.26 -14.41 -0.87
N THR A 181 -6.55 -13.30 -1.14
CA THR A 181 -6.85 -11.95 -0.61
C THR A 181 -6.44 -10.84 -1.58
N SER A 182 -7.09 -9.67 -1.52
CA SER A 182 -6.76 -8.49 -2.36
C SER A 182 -5.30 -8.07 -2.24
N MET A 183 -4.78 -8.02 -1.01
CA MET A 183 -3.37 -7.70 -0.74
C MET A 183 -2.40 -8.71 -1.37
N GLN A 184 -2.77 -9.99 -1.45
CA GLN A 184 -1.96 -11.00 -2.13
C GLN A 184 -1.97 -10.75 -3.64
N PHE A 185 -3.16 -10.54 -4.23
CA PHE A 185 -3.29 -10.21 -5.65
C PHE A 185 -2.43 -9.00 -6.02
N GLU A 186 -2.57 -7.87 -5.33
CA GLU A 186 -1.81 -6.65 -5.62
C GLU A 186 -0.29 -6.79 -5.45
N ARG A 187 0.13 -7.58 -4.45
CA ARG A 187 1.54 -7.85 -4.19
C ARG A 187 2.13 -8.67 -5.33
N ASP A 188 1.41 -9.69 -5.78
CA ASP A 188 1.89 -10.64 -6.77
C ASP A 188 1.77 -10.03 -8.19
N TRP A 189 0.73 -9.22 -8.44
CA TRP A 189 0.60 -8.34 -9.62
C TRP A 189 1.83 -7.42 -9.77
N ARG A 190 2.16 -6.63 -8.73
CA ARG A 190 3.31 -5.71 -8.77
C ARG A 190 4.67 -6.40 -8.92
N ARG A 191 4.78 -7.67 -8.49
CA ARG A 191 6.04 -8.42 -8.52
C ARG A 191 6.25 -9.17 -9.83
N HIS A 192 5.21 -9.81 -10.37
CA HIS A 192 5.31 -10.76 -11.48
C HIS A 192 4.60 -10.30 -12.76
N CYS A 193 3.63 -9.38 -12.68
CA CYS A 193 2.77 -8.98 -13.80
C CYS A 193 3.22 -7.66 -14.46
N LYS A 194 4.50 -7.60 -14.86
CA LYS A 194 5.09 -6.43 -15.56
C LYS A 194 4.88 -6.45 -17.08
N GLU A 195 4.74 -7.64 -17.64
CA GLU A 195 4.56 -7.92 -19.06
C GLU A 195 3.11 -8.32 -19.33
N LEU A 196 2.58 -7.97 -20.50
CA LEU A 196 1.20 -8.28 -20.90
C LEU A 196 0.89 -9.78 -20.82
N GLY A 197 1.77 -10.63 -21.38
CA GLY A 197 1.62 -12.09 -21.28
C GLY A 197 1.63 -12.61 -19.82
N ALA A 198 2.39 -11.97 -18.92
CA ALA A 198 2.40 -12.34 -17.51
C ALA A 198 1.12 -11.90 -16.76
N GLN A 199 0.59 -10.71 -17.10
CA GLN A 199 -0.68 -10.19 -16.59
C GLN A 199 -1.83 -11.13 -16.96
N LEU A 200 -1.92 -11.55 -18.23
CA LEU A 200 -2.98 -12.42 -18.73
C LEU A 200 -2.88 -13.84 -18.16
N ARG A 201 -1.69 -14.43 -18.06
CA ARG A 201 -1.48 -15.72 -17.37
C ARG A 201 -1.97 -15.68 -15.92
N TYR A 202 -1.72 -14.56 -15.22
CA TYR A 202 -2.17 -14.41 -13.84
C TYR A 202 -3.68 -14.22 -13.73
N LEU A 203 -4.29 -13.48 -14.68
CA LEU A 203 -5.75 -13.32 -14.74
C LEU A 203 -6.46 -14.65 -15.04
N ARG A 204 -5.91 -15.50 -15.91
CA ARG A 204 -6.46 -16.85 -16.15
C ARG A 204 -6.34 -17.75 -14.92
N LEU A 205 -5.22 -17.69 -14.19
CA LEU A 205 -5.06 -18.42 -12.92
C LEU A 205 -6.09 -17.98 -11.85
N CYS A 206 -6.56 -16.73 -11.89
CA CYS A 206 -7.62 -16.25 -11.02
C CYS A 206 -9.02 -16.64 -11.54
N GLY A 207 -9.30 -16.36 -12.82
CA GLY A 207 -10.66 -16.39 -13.37
C GLY A 207 -11.57 -15.29 -12.81
N SER A 208 -12.79 -15.17 -13.35
CA SER A 208 -13.80 -14.20 -12.91
C SER A 208 -14.16 -14.37 -11.43
N GLU A 209 -14.43 -15.61 -11.00
CA GLU A 209 -14.90 -15.93 -9.65
C GLU A 209 -13.89 -15.55 -8.56
N THR A 210 -12.59 -15.81 -8.79
CA THR A 210 -11.57 -15.41 -7.81
C THR A 210 -11.40 -13.90 -7.78
N VAL A 211 -11.48 -13.20 -8.92
CA VAL A 211 -11.45 -11.72 -8.95
C VAL A 211 -12.60 -11.14 -8.14
N LEU A 212 -13.82 -11.65 -8.30
CA LEU A 212 -14.97 -11.30 -7.45
C LEU A 212 -14.71 -11.63 -5.98
N ALA A 213 -14.17 -12.81 -5.69
CA ALA A 213 -13.95 -13.27 -4.32
C ALA A 213 -12.86 -12.47 -3.57
N VAL A 214 -11.86 -12.00 -4.29
CA VAL A 214 -10.71 -11.23 -3.82
C VAL A 214 -11.05 -9.76 -3.63
N PHE A 215 -11.85 -9.17 -4.52
CA PHE A 215 -12.20 -7.74 -4.53
C PHE A 215 -13.63 -7.43 -4.02
N LYS A 216 -14.17 -8.27 -3.13
CA LYS A 216 -15.50 -8.05 -2.49
C LYS A 216 -15.59 -6.71 -1.78
N THR A 217 -14.52 -6.28 -1.09
CA THR A 217 -14.52 -5.09 -0.24
C THR A 217 -14.26 -3.81 -1.04
N GLU A 218 -13.18 -3.82 -1.81
CA GLU A 218 -12.73 -2.72 -2.65
C GLU A 218 -11.71 -3.22 -3.67
N ILE A 219 -11.65 -2.57 -4.83
CA ILE A 219 -10.52 -2.62 -5.77
C ILE A 219 -9.84 -1.25 -5.82
N ASP A 220 -8.52 -1.20 -6.01
CA ASP A 220 -7.79 0.07 -6.20
C ASP A 220 -8.01 0.62 -7.62
N ALA A 221 -8.25 1.93 -7.76
CA ALA A 221 -8.50 2.55 -9.06
C ALA A 221 -7.29 2.43 -10.01
N ALA A 222 -6.07 2.57 -9.49
CA ALA A 222 -4.85 2.42 -10.29
C ALA A 222 -4.53 0.94 -10.60
N LEU A 223 -5.12 -0.03 -9.90
CA LEU A 223 -5.13 -1.43 -10.30
C LEU A 223 -6.17 -1.69 -11.39
N LEU A 224 -7.39 -1.14 -11.24
CA LEU A 224 -8.47 -1.26 -12.22
C LEU A 224 -8.03 -0.76 -13.61
N GLY A 225 -7.43 0.43 -13.71
CA GLY A 225 -6.90 0.93 -14.99
C GLY A 225 -5.85 0.00 -15.62
N LYS A 226 -4.96 -0.59 -14.81
CA LYS A 226 -3.95 -1.57 -15.30
C LYS A 226 -4.58 -2.87 -15.79
N LEU A 227 -5.67 -3.33 -15.16
CA LEU A 227 -6.42 -4.50 -15.60
C LEU A 227 -7.09 -4.22 -16.95
N LEU A 228 -7.75 -3.07 -17.10
CA LEU A 228 -8.40 -2.65 -18.34
C LEU A 228 -7.39 -2.49 -19.49
N ALA A 229 -6.23 -1.88 -19.22
CA ALA A 229 -5.13 -1.77 -20.18
C ALA A 229 -4.58 -3.15 -20.61
N ALA A 230 -4.52 -4.13 -19.70
CA ALA A 230 -4.10 -5.49 -20.04
C ALA A 230 -5.13 -6.21 -20.94
N LEU A 231 -6.44 -6.06 -20.65
CA LEU A 231 -7.50 -6.61 -21.50
C LEU A 231 -7.50 -5.97 -22.90
N ALA A 232 -7.34 -4.65 -22.99
CA ALA A 232 -7.27 -3.92 -24.26
C ALA A 232 -6.00 -4.23 -25.06
N GLY A 233 -4.86 -4.35 -24.38
CA GLY A 233 -3.62 -4.82 -25.00
C GLY A 233 -3.78 -6.19 -25.63
N ARG A 234 -4.50 -7.10 -24.95
CA ARG A 234 -4.80 -8.43 -25.49
C ARG A 234 -5.76 -8.42 -26.68
N ALA A 235 -6.83 -7.63 -26.60
CA ALA A 235 -7.75 -7.44 -27.73
C ALA A 235 -7.00 -6.87 -28.95
N ALA A 236 -6.09 -5.91 -28.75
CA ALA A 236 -5.26 -5.34 -29.81
C ALA A 236 -4.26 -6.35 -30.39
N GLU A 237 -3.58 -7.16 -29.56
CA GLU A 237 -2.74 -8.27 -30.02
C GLU A 237 -3.51 -9.24 -30.91
N LEU A 238 -4.74 -9.60 -30.54
CA LEU A 238 -5.56 -10.56 -31.29
C LEU A 238 -6.13 -9.94 -32.59
N ARG A 239 -6.45 -8.65 -32.58
CA ARG A 239 -6.91 -7.89 -33.76
C ARG A 239 -5.79 -7.67 -34.79
N ALA A 240 -4.55 -7.47 -34.33
CA ALA A 240 -3.36 -7.44 -35.17
C ALA A 240 -2.83 -8.86 -35.51
N GLY A 241 -3.20 -9.87 -34.72
CA GLY A 241 -2.64 -11.21 -34.65
C GLY A 241 -2.98 -12.17 -35.78
N GLY A 242 -3.51 -11.66 -36.90
CA GLY A 242 -3.59 -12.44 -38.15
C GLY A 242 -2.22 -12.74 -38.78
N ALA A 243 -1.10 -12.27 -38.18
CA ALA A 243 0.22 -12.26 -38.81
C ALA A 243 1.42 -12.65 -37.94
N THR A 244 1.27 -13.05 -36.66
CA THR A 244 2.42 -13.43 -35.81
C THR A 244 2.22 -14.72 -35.02
N GLU A 245 2.98 -15.75 -35.41
CA GLU A 245 3.13 -17.00 -34.66
C GLU A 245 3.94 -16.76 -33.36
N GLY A 246 3.25 -16.54 -32.25
CA GLY A 246 3.89 -16.40 -30.93
C GLY A 246 3.04 -16.88 -29.74
N GLY A 247 1.84 -17.40 -29.98
CA GLY A 247 0.86 -17.70 -28.93
C GLY A 247 0.23 -19.10 -28.94
N ARG A 248 0.69 -20.02 -29.81
CA ARG A 248 0.06 -21.35 -29.99
C ARG A 248 0.47 -22.41 -28.96
N ASP A 249 1.51 -22.18 -28.17
CA ASP A 249 2.19 -23.24 -27.40
C ASP A 249 1.58 -23.62 -26.03
N TRP A 250 0.45 -23.02 -25.61
CA TRP A 250 -0.14 -23.32 -24.29
C TRP A 250 -1.41 -24.18 -24.34
N ALA A 251 -2.20 -24.14 -25.42
CA ALA A 251 -3.40 -24.98 -25.57
C ALA A 251 -3.06 -26.45 -25.90
N ALA A 252 -1.87 -26.71 -26.44
CA ALA A 252 -1.42 -28.07 -26.81
C ALA A 252 -0.91 -28.91 -25.62
N ALA A 253 -0.83 -28.35 -24.42
CA ALA A 253 -0.17 -28.98 -23.27
C ALA A 253 -1.07 -29.91 -22.43
N GLU A 254 -2.40 -29.83 -22.53
CA GLU A 254 -3.32 -30.48 -21.57
C GLU A 254 -4.31 -31.48 -22.20
N VAL A 255 -4.17 -31.81 -23.50
CA VAL A 255 -5.02 -32.82 -24.18
C VAL A 255 -4.27 -34.13 -24.50
N ARG A 256 -2.93 -34.18 -24.34
CA ARG A 256 -2.14 -35.39 -24.68
C ARG A 256 -2.07 -36.43 -23.54
N ALA A 257 -3.21 -36.73 -22.93
CA ALA A 257 -3.34 -37.77 -21.90
C ALA A 257 -4.72 -38.46 -21.91
N GLY A 258 -5.08 -39.09 -23.04
CA GLY A 258 -6.09 -40.16 -23.07
C GLY A 258 -7.29 -39.94 -23.99
N ALA A 259 -7.16 -40.41 -25.24
CA ALA A 259 -8.25 -40.92 -26.08
C ALA A 259 -7.66 -41.59 -27.34
N GLU A 260 -7.45 -42.91 -27.29
CA GLU A 260 -7.39 -43.74 -28.49
C GLU A 260 -8.67 -44.58 -28.55
N ALA A 261 -9.20 -44.81 -29.77
CA ALA A 261 -10.44 -45.53 -30.09
C ALA A 261 -11.77 -44.79 -29.73
N GLU A 262 -12.80 -44.69 -30.58
CA GLU A 262 -13.01 -45.21 -31.94
C GLU A 262 -13.57 -44.16 -32.91
N ALA A 263 -13.44 -44.43 -34.22
CA ALA A 263 -13.96 -43.58 -35.28
C ALA A 263 -15.47 -43.82 -35.53
N GLY A 264 -16.27 -42.76 -35.41
CA GLY A 264 -17.67 -42.71 -35.87
C GLY A 264 -17.86 -41.56 -36.87
N ALA A 265 -18.60 -41.79 -37.95
CA ALA A 265 -18.72 -40.86 -39.08
C ALA A 265 -19.66 -39.66 -38.82
N GLY A 266 -19.38 -38.86 -37.78
CA GLY A 266 -20.00 -37.56 -37.50
C GLY A 266 -19.02 -36.38 -37.44
N ALA A 267 -17.72 -36.63 -37.58
CA ALA A 267 -16.64 -35.71 -37.22
C ALA A 267 -16.55 -34.37 -37.99
N ALA A 268 -17.19 -34.26 -39.16
CA ALA A 268 -17.03 -33.08 -40.03
C ALA A 268 -17.77 -31.82 -39.54
N GLU A 269 -18.92 -31.98 -38.87
CA GLU A 269 -19.64 -30.85 -38.25
C GLU A 269 -19.11 -30.58 -36.83
N GLU A 270 -18.61 -31.61 -36.14
CA GLU A 270 -18.02 -31.49 -34.81
C GLU A 270 -16.68 -30.74 -34.82
N GLU A 271 -15.75 -31.04 -35.75
CA GLU A 271 -14.48 -30.29 -35.88
C GLU A 271 -14.70 -28.80 -36.20
N ALA A 272 -15.68 -28.47 -37.05
CA ALA A 272 -16.02 -27.08 -37.36
C ALA A 272 -16.48 -26.33 -36.10
N SER A 273 -17.35 -26.96 -35.29
CA SER A 273 -17.81 -26.40 -34.03
C SER A 273 -16.68 -26.24 -32.99
N ALA A 274 -15.73 -27.19 -32.94
CA ALA A 274 -14.59 -27.14 -32.04
C ALA A 274 -13.58 -26.02 -32.43
N ALA A 275 -13.35 -25.81 -33.73
CA ALA A 275 -12.51 -24.74 -34.23
C ALA A 275 -13.13 -23.35 -33.97
N GLU A 276 -14.46 -23.22 -34.08
CA GLU A 276 -15.17 -21.98 -33.79
C GLU A 276 -15.25 -21.71 -32.27
N ALA A 277 -15.49 -22.73 -31.45
CA ALA A 277 -15.39 -22.63 -30.00
C ALA A 277 -14.00 -22.17 -29.55
N ALA A 278 -12.93 -22.79 -30.06
CA ALA A 278 -11.54 -22.41 -29.77
C ALA A 278 -11.20 -20.97 -30.20
N ARG A 279 -11.89 -20.42 -31.20
CA ARG A 279 -11.78 -19.02 -31.62
C ARG A 279 -12.50 -18.05 -30.67
N LEU A 280 -13.55 -18.50 -29.99
CA LEU A 280 -14.39 -17.70 -29.08
C LEU A 280 -14.02 -17.83 -27.60
N GLU A 281 -13.26 -18.86 -27.19
CA GLU A 281 -12.67 -19.02 -25.84
C GLU A 281 -12.05 -17.72 -25.29
N GLU A 282 -11.15 -17.11 -26.07
CA GLU A 282 -10.38 -15.94 -25.65
C GLU A 282 -11.24 -14.65 -25.50
N PRO A 283 -12.11 -14.26 -26.46
CA PRO A 283 -13.01 -13.13 -26.25
C PRO A 283 -14.04 -13.37 -25.14
N LEU A 284 -14.56 -14.60 -24.97
CA LEU A 284 -15.45 -14.95 -23.86
C LEU A 284 -14.76 -14.80 -22.50
N PHE A 285 -13.49 -15.24 -22.39
CA PHE A 285 -12.69 -15.01 -21.19
C PHE A 285 -12.53 -13.52 -20.88
N LEU A 286 -12.16 -12.70 -21.87
CA LEU A 286 -11.98 -11.24 -21.69
C LEU A 286 -13.31 -10.56 -21.28
N LEU A 287 -14.44 -10.96 -21.87
CA LEU A 287 -15.77 -10.49 -21.51
C LEU A 287 -16.16 -10.91 -20.07
N SER A 288 -15.85 -12.13 -19.66
CA SER A 288 -16.14 -12.61 -18.29
C SER A 288 -15.43 -11.77 -17.22
N ILE A 289 -14.17 -11.39 -17.45
CA ILE A 289 -13.41 -10.51 -16.56
C ILE A 289 -13.99 -9.09 -16.59
N LEU A 290 -14.31 -8.57 -17.78
CA LEU A 290 -14.91 -7.24 -17.95
C LEU A 290 -16.29 -7.12 -17.27
N ARG A 291 -17.04 -8.23 -17.13
CA ARG A 291 -18.31 -8.29 -16.39
C ARG A 291 -18.17 -8.55 -14.90
N ALA A 292 -17.08 -9.18 -14.47
CA ALA A 292 -16.78 -9.36 -13.06
C ALA A 292 -16.40 -8.02 -12.38
N LEU A 293 -15.59 -7.18 -13.04
CA LEU A 293 -15.08 -5.94 -12.46
C LEU A 293 -16.17 -4.98 -11.94
N PRO A 294 -17.31 -4.73 -12.64
CA PRO A 294 -18.40 -3.88 -12.14
C PRO A 294 -19.11 -4.40 -10.89
N GLN A 295 -18.99 -5.70 -10.58
CA GLN A 295 -19.59 -6.33 -9.40
C GLN A 295 -18.68 -6.25 -8.16
N THR A 296 -17.46 -5.71 -8.30
CA THR A 296 -16.50 -5.54 -7.20
C THR A 296 -16.84 -4.37 -6.29
N GLY A 297 -16.34 -4.42 -5.05
CA GLY A 297 -16.55 -3.35 -4.07
C GLY A 297 -16.01 -2.00 -4.55
N ARG A 298 -16.78 -0.93 -4.32
CA ARG A 298 -16.46 0.47 -4.66
C ARG A 298 -16.25 0.77 -6.15
N PHE A 299 -16.61 -0.13 -7.07
CA PHE A 299 -16.43 0.06 -8.51
C PHE A 299 -16.91 1.43 -9.02
N SER A 300 -18.14 1.86 -8.69
CA SER A 300 -18.68 3.16 -9.15
C SER A 300 -17.88 4.38 -8.68
N LEU A 301 -17.18 4.29 -7.55
CA LEU A 301 -16.27 5.35 -7.08
C LEU A 301 -14.95 5.31 -7.85
N ASN A 302 -14.46 4.11 -8.18
CA ASN A 302 -13.23 3.93 -8.96
C ASN A 302 -13.37 4.36 -10.42
N VAL A 303 -14.56 4.20 -11.03
CA VAL A 303 -14.86 4.68 -12.39
C VAL A 303 -14.67 6.20 -12.52
N ASN A 304 -15.00 6.96 -11.48
CA ASN A 304 -14.75 8.41 -11.43
C ASN A 304 -13.25 8.78 -11.40
N PHE A 305 -12.38 7.84 -11.01
CA PHE A 305 -10.92 8.01 -10.99
C PHE A 305 -10.22 7.38 -12.20
N LEU A 306 -10.95 6.74 -13.12
CA LEU A 306 -10.38 6.23 -14.36
C LEU A 306 -10.05 7.39 -15.31
N GLU A 307 -8.84 7.36 -15.88
CA GLU A 307 -8.43 8.31 -16.90
C GLU A 307 -9.09 8.00 -18.25
N ASP A 308 -9.16 8.97 -19.16
CA ASP A 308 -9.79 8.78 -20.48
C ASP A 308 -9.12 7.66 -21.30
N LYS A 309 -7.82 7.40 -21.07
CA LYS A 309 -7.09 6.26 -21.67
C LYS A 309 -7.62 4.89 -21.21
N ASP A 310 -8.08 4.80 -19.96
CA ASP A 310 -8.59 3.56 -19.36
C ASP A 310 -10.02 3.31 -19.85
N LYS A 311 -10.81 4.39 -20.01
CA LYS A 311 -12.13 4.36 -20.64
C LYS A 311 -12.05 4.01 -22.14
N ALA A 312 -11.07 4.57 -22.86
CA ALA A 312 -10.77 4.18 -24.23
C ALA A 312 -10.38 2.70 -24.35
N SER A 313 -9.62 2.17 -23.38
CA SER A 313 -9.27 0.75 -23.30
C SER A 313 -10.52 -0.15 -23.22
N VAL A 314 -11.54 0.23 -22.42
CA VAL A 314 -12.84 -0.47 -22.40
C VAL A 314 -13.52 -0.43 -23.77
N ALA A 315 -13.57 0.75 -24.41
CA ALA A 315 -14.18 0.89 -25.73
C ALA A 315 -13.51 -0.02 -26.78
N THR A 316 -12.18 -0.06 -26.83
CA THR A 316 -11.43 -0.95 -27.75
C THR A 316 -11.77 -2.43 -27.55
N VAL A 317 -11.93 -2.89 -26.29
CA VAL A 317 -12.33 -4.28 -26.00
C VAL A 317 -13.77 -4.52 -26.45
N VAL A 318 -14.71 -3.63 -26.13
CA VAL A 318 -16.13 -3.77 -26.48
C VAL A 318 -16.35 -3.76 -28.00
N GLU A 319 -15.68 -2.86 -28.73
CA GLU A 319 -15.73 -2.80 -30.19
C GLU A 319 -15.21 -4.09 -30.83
N TRP A 320 -14.07 -4.61 -30.35
CA TRP A 320 -13.50 -5.86 -30.86
C TRP A 320 -14.36 -7.09 -30.54
N LEU A 321 -15.02 -7.14 -29.38
CA LEU A 321 -16.01 -8.17 -29.05
C LEU A 321 -17.26 -8.07 -29.96
N GLY A 322 -17.67 -6.86 -30.33
CA GLY A 322 -18.74 -6.61 -31.29
C GLY A 322 -18.39 -7.06 -32.71
N GLU A 323 -17.16 -6.80 -33.18
CA GLU A 323 -16.67 -7.30 -34.48
C GLU A 323 -16.65 -8.83 -34.57
N LEU A 324 -16.44 -9.51 -33.44
CA LEU A 324 -16.44 -10.97 -33.35
C LEU A 324 -17.84 -11.58 -33.21
N GLY A 325 -18.90 -10.77 -33.04
CA GLY A 325 -20.29 -11.26 -32.91
C GLY A 325 -20.54 -12.12 -31.66
N VAL A 326 -19.71 -11.98 -30.62
CA VAL A 326 -19.69 -12.87 -29.44
C VAL A 326 -21.00 -12.79 -28.65
N GLU A 327 -21.65 -11.63 -28.64
CA GLU A 327 -22.92 -11.39 -27.95
C GLU A 327 -23.76 -10.30 -28.63
N ASP A 328 -25.01 -10.17 -28.18
CA ASP A 328 -25.93 -9.10 -28.54
C ASP A 328 -25.34 -7.70 -28.23
N ALA A 329 -25.46 -6.79 -29.20
CA ALA A 329 -24.92 -5.44 -29.10
C ALA A 329 -25.47 -4.64 -27.90
N GLY A 330 -26.71 -4.91 -27.47
CA GLY A 330 -27.31 -4.30 -26.28
C GLY A 330 -26.64 -4.76 -24.98
N ALA A 331 -26.17 -6.00 -24.90
CA ALA A 331 -25.46 -6.53 -23.74
C ALA A 331 -24.02 -5.99 -23.63
N LEU A 332 -23.39 -5.76 -24.79
CA LEU A 332 -22.09 -5.10 -24.91
C LEU A 332 -22.17 -3.60 -24.54
N GLU A 333 -23.15 -2.87 -25.07
CA GLU A 333 -23.37 -1.46 -24.70
C GLU A 333 -23.84 -1.28 -23.25
N ALA A 334 -24.64 -2.20 -22.69
CA ALA A 334 -24.94 -2.20 -21.26
C ALA A 334 -23.67 -2.39 -20.40
N THR A 335 -22.75 -3.25 -20.83
CA THR A 335 -21.45 -3.45 -20.16
C THR A 335 -20.59 -2.18 -20.27
N ARG A 336 -20.51 -1.57 -21.46
CA ARG A 336 -19.82 -0.28 -21.70
C ARG A 336 -20.37 0.82 -20.79
N ALA A 337 -21.69 0.97 -20.72
CA ALA A 337 -22.35 2.02 -19.94
C ALA A 337 -22.04 1.97 -18.43
N LEU A 338 -21.55 0.85 -17.89
CA LEU A 338 -21.09 0.77 -16.49
C LEU A 338 -19.77 1.51 -16.24
N TYR A 339 -18.93 1.68 -17.27
CA TYR A 339 -17.59 2.32 -17.19
C TYR A 339 -17.58 3.81 -17.60
N PHE A 340 -18.70 4.33 -18.10
CA PHE A 340 -18.84 5.70 -18.61
C PHE A 340 -19.89 6.54 -17.83
N LYS A 341 -20.28 6.07 -16.64
CA LYS A 341 -21.05 6.86 -15.65
C LYS A 341 -20.17 7.88 -14.93
#